data_AF-E3MI18-F1
#
_entry.id   AF-E3MI18-F1
#
_cell.length_a   1.000
_cell.length_b   1.000
_cell.length_c   1.000
_cell.angle_alpha   90.00
_cell.angle_beta   90.00
_cell.angle_gamma   90.00
#
_symmetry.space_group_name_H-M   'P 1'
#
loop_
_entity.id
_entity.type
_entity.pdbx_description
1 polymer ?
#
loop_
_entity_poly.entity_id
_entity_poly.type
_entity_poly.pdbx_seq_one_letter_code
_entity_poly.pdbx_strand_id
1 'polypeptide(L)'
;MNETMPSMNSSSSFYDFLDSSMAERSSFSSRPATSSSFNKEGTPTSSNMFPSSTSEECISQFTLPNYVESPQSIQSLDTGNIPKKVRGDLDLTGLELMPFLFKAADKLHAIKDKQAKAEGIKKRLIQLQNMFNENKIPEHLIRNLNYVVDSIEYENYQQAWEHYNRFSQSIPEEMSKSWFWLSSLKMLISELKGAQRIGSAGSHFRS
;
A
#
# COMPACT_ATOMS: atom_id res chain seq x y z
N MET A 1 45.38 -38.76 -30.14
CA MET A 1 44.59 -38.35 -31.32
C MET A 1 43.39 -39.27 -31.40
N ASN A 2 42.19 -38.70 -31.28
CA ASN A 2 40.92 -39.19 -31.83
C ASN A 2 39.87 -38.16 -31.40
N GLU A 3 39.41 -37.37 -32.35
CA GLU A 3 38.33 -36.40 -32.18
C GLU A 3 36.98 -37.12 -32.26
N THR A 4 35.92 -36.54 -31.68
CA THR A 4 34.60 -36.36 -32.29
C THR A 4 33.71 -35.55 -31.34
N MET A 5 33.23 -34.40 -31.79
CA MET A 5 32.19 -33.60 -31.13
C MET A 5 30.80 -34.04 -31.61
N PRO A 6 29.74 -34.02 -30.78
CA PRO A 6 28.36 -33.96 -31.27
C PRO A 6 27.97 -32.51 -31.57
N SER A 7 27.71 -32.22 -32.85
CA SER A 7 27.17 -30.93 -33.29
C SER A 7 25.71 -30.76 -32.85
N MET A 8 25.33 -29.53 -32.51
CA MET A 8 23.93 -29.11 -32.57
C MET A 8 23.41 -29.23 -34.00
N ASN A 9 22.13 -29.60 -34.19
CA ASN A 9 21.35 -28.99 -35.25
C ASN A 9 19.86 -28.93 -34.87
N SER A 10 19.23 -27.83 -35.26
CA SER A 10 17.83 -27.54 -35.00
C SER A 10 16.96 -28.03 -36.17
N SER A 11 15.73 -28.43 -35.88
CA SER A 11 14.66 -28.50 -36.91
C SER A 11 13.37 -27.96 -36.33
N SER A 12 12.92 -26.85 -36.92
CA SER A 12 11.69 -26.13 -36.59
C SER A 12 10.70 -26.18 -37.76
N SER A 13 9.46 -26.56 -37.50
CA SER A 13 8.27 -26.23 -38.33
C SER A 13 7.02 -26.56 -37.49
N PHE A 14 6.22 -25.62 -36.98
CA PHE A 14 5.36 -24.58 -37.60
C PHE A 14 4.11 -25.10 -38.33
N TYR A 15 3.02 -24.30 -38.25
CA TYR A 15 1.66 -24.50 -38.80
C TYR A 15 0.81 -25.55 -38.03
N ASP A 16 -0.52 -25.46 -37.87
CA ASP A 16 -1.54 -24.40 -38.07
C ASP A 16 -2.86 -24.82 -37.34
N PHE A 17 -3.98 -24.10 -37.23
CA PHE A 17 -4.47 -22.77 -37.65
C PHE A 17 -5.51 -22.25 -36.58
N LEU A 18 -6.38 -21.29 -36.91
CA LEU A 18 -7.60 -20.93 -36.15
C LEU A 18 -8.83 -21.74 -36.59
N ASP A 19 -9.90 -21.81 -35.78
CA ASP A 19 -11.19 -21.17 -36.15
C ASP A 19 -12.14 -21.01 -34.94
N SER A 20 -13.19 -20.21 -35.14
CA SER A 20 -14.20 -19.71 -34.21
C SER A 20 -15.48 -20.56 -34.21
N SER A 21 -16.34 -20.37 -33.20
CA SER A 21 -17.76 -20.00 -33.43
C SER A 21 -18.52 -19.80 -32.12
N MET A 22 -19.66 -19.12 -32.22
CA MET A 22 -20.51 -18.71 -31.09
C MET A 22 -21.47 -19.81 -30.65
N ALA A 23 -21.87 -19.77 -29.38
CA ALA A 23 -23.20 -20.24 -28.97
C ALA A 23 -23.71 -19.38 -27.80
N GLU A 24 -24.81 -18.67 -28.02
CA GLU A 24 -25.55 -17.99 -26.96
C GLU A 24 -26.21 -19.01 -26.03
N ARG A 25 -26.28 -18.70 -24.73
CA ARG A 25 -27.45 -19.06 -23.91
C ARG A 25 -27.85 -17.92 -22.99
N SER A 26 -29.00 -17.35 -23.29
CA SER A 26 -29.73 -16.42 -22.44
C SER A 26 -30.43 -17.15 -21.29
N SER A 27 -30.60 -16.46 -20.16
CA SER A 27 -31.85 -16.46 -19.37
C SER A 27 -31.76 -15.48 -18.18
N PHE A 28 -32.70 -14.52 -18.16
CA PHE A 28 -33.52 -14.06 -17.00
C PHE A 28 -32.89 -14.06 -15.59
N SER A 29 -33.01 -13.07 -14.71
CA SER A 29 -34.06 -12.08 -14.39
C SER A 29 -33.70 -11.56 -12.96
N SER A 30 -34.00 -10.37 -12.43
CA SER A 30 -34.63 -9.13 -12.90
C SER A 30 -34.05 -7.95 -12.09
N ARG A 31 -34.09 -6.72 -12.62
CA ARG A 31 -33.89 -5.49 -11.84
C ARG A 31 -35.24 -4.81 -11.60
N PRO A 32 -35.60 -4.45 -10.36
CA PRO A 32 -36.62 -3.43 -10.12
C PRO A 32 -36.00 -2.05 -10.34
N ALA A 33 -36.51 -1.32 -11.33
CA ALA A 33 -36.40 0.13 -11.36
C ALA A 33 -37.77 0.70 -11.02
N THR A 34 -37.88 1.53 -9.99
CA THR A 34 -39.08 2.31 -9.71
C THR A 34 -38.72 3.78 -9.60
N SER A 35 -39.03 4.52 -10.67
CA SER A 35 -39.09 5.97 -10.67
C SER A 35 -40.24 6.46 -9.78
N SER A 36 -39.98 7.44 -8.93
CA SER A 36 -41.02 8.31 -8.39
C SER A 36 -40.47 9.73 -8.27
N SER A 37 -41.06 10.65 -9.02
CA SER A 37 -40.80 12.09 -8.96
C SER A 37 -42.15 12.76 -8.82
N PHE A 38 -42.38 13.46 -7.71
CA PHE A 38 -43.46 14.44 -7.62
C PHE A 38 -43.07 15.59 -6.69
N ASN A 39 -43.57 16.78 -7.02
CA ASN A 39 -43.11 18.06 -6.47
C ASN A 39 -44.05 18.63 -5.39
N LYS A 40 -43.48 19.60 -4.66
CA LYS A 40 -44.10 20.80 -4.06
C LYS A 40 -45.01 20.70 -2.81
N GLU A 41 -44.58 21.50 -1.83
CA GLU A 41 -45.33 22.50 -1.05
C GLU A 41 -46.69 22.14 -0.43
N GLY A 42 -46.78 22.28 0.90
CA GLY A 42 -48.04 22.22 1.64
C GLY A 42 -47.87 22.52 3.14
N THR A 43 -47.66 23.78 3.51
CA THR A 43 -47.79 24.23 4.90
C THR A 43 -49.26 24.24 5.32
N PRO A 44 -49.58 23.88 6.58
CA PRO A 44 -50.58 24.68 7.29
C PRO A 44 -50.14 25.13 8.69
N THR A 45 -50.74 26.24 9.11
CA THR A 45 -50.35 27.10 10.22
C THR A 45 -51.07 26.79 11.53
N SER A 46 -50.37 26.84 12.67
CA SER A 46 -50.90 27.30 13.98
C SER A 46 -49.75 27.39 14.99
N SER A 47 -49.18 28.58 15.27
CA SER A 47 -49.69 29.64 16.16
C SER A 47 -49.73 29.28 17.65
N ASN A 48 -48.72 29.72 18.40
CA ASN A 48 -48.96 30.63 19.54
C ASN A 48 -47.69 31.39 19.96
N MET A 49 -47.91 32.52 20.64
CA MET A 49 -46.94 33.60 20.88
C MET A 49 -46.25 33.52 22.25
N PHE A 50 -44.92 33.73 22.27
CA PHE A 50 -44.09 34.41 23.30
C PHE A 50 -44.19 33.95 24.79
N PRO A 51 -43.26 34.37 25.70
CA PRO A 51 -42.12 35.27 25.56
C PRO A 51 -40.75 34.66 25.95
N SER A 52 -39.68 35.42 25.71
CA SER A 52 -38.32 35.13 26.19
C SER A 52 -38.19 35.40 27.69
N SER A 53 -37.61 34.46 28.46
CA SER A 53 -36.80 34.81 29.65
C SER A 53 -35.87 33.68 30.09
N THR A 54 -34.57 34.00 30.16
CA THR A 54 -33.56 33.57 31.15
C THR A 54 -33.85 32.34 32.04
N SER A 55 -33.09 31.24 31.85
CA SER A 55 -32.30 30.57 32.90
C SER A 55 -31.42 29.47 32.28
N GLU A 56 -30.54 28.89 33.11
CA GLU A 56 -29.40 28.06 32.71
C GLU A 56 -29.75 26.59 32.41
N GLU A 57 -28.73 25.85 31.95
CA GLU A 57 -28.61 24.38 31.94
C GLU A 57 -29.71 23.56 31.21
N CYS A 58 -29.43 23.18 29.96
CA CYS A 58 -29.68 21.81 29.52
C CYS A 58 -28.72 21.38 28.41
N ILE A 59 -27.89 20.38 28.74
CA ILE A 59 -26.93 19.75 27.83
C ILE A 59 -27.72 18.96 26.78
N SER A 60 -27.82 19.46 25.55
CA SER A 60 -28.46 18.71 24.46
C SER A 60 -27.49 17.63 23.94
N GLN A 61 -27.44 16.49 24.63
CA GLN A 61 -26.80 15.26 24.14
C GLN A 61 -27.59 14.72 22.94
N PHE A 62 -27.37 15.28 21.75
CA PHE A 62 -27.94 14.76 20.51
C PHE A 62 -27.03 13.66 19.93
N THR A 63 -26.97 12.52 20.62
CA THR A 63 -26.22 11.35 20.15
C THR A 63 -27.12 10.50 19.25
N LEU A 64 -26.79 10.43 17.96
CA LEU A 64 -27.53 9.60 17.00
C LEU A 64 -27.37 8.11 17.32
N PRO A 65 -28.45 7.31 17.37
CA PRO A 65 -28.33 5.87 17.53
C PRO A 65 -27.68 5.26 16.28
N ASN A 66 -26.64 4.44 16.48
CA ASN A 66 -25.81 3.79 15.46
C ASN A 66 -24.80 4.68 14.71
N TYR A 67 -24.12 5.62 15.38
CA TYR A 67 -22.78 6.02 14.91
C TYR A 67 -21.77 4.90 15.25
N VAL A 68 -21.38 4.11 14.24
CA VAL A 68 -20.21 3.24 14.36
C VAL A 68 -18.99 4.14 14.27
N GLU A 69 -18.28 4.35 15.38
CA GLU A 69 -16.96 4.98 15.34
C GLU A 69 -16.07 4.19 14.38
N SER A 70 -15.69 4.82 13.28
CA SER A 70 -14.58 4.35 12.47
C SER A 70 -13.35 4.30 13.38
N PRO A 71 -12.57 3.19 13.39
CA PRO A 71 -11.38 3.10 14.22
C PRO A 71 -10.48 4.30 13.91
N GLN A 72 -10.04 4.94 14.99
CA GLN A 72 -9.53 6.30 15.02
C GLN A 72 -8.58 6.59 13.86
N SER A 73 -8.74 7.79 13.28
CA SER A 73 -7.77 8.40 12.37
C SER A 73 -6.36 8.01 12.76
N ILE A 74 -5.60 7.43 11.83
CA ILE A 74 -4.17 7.17 12.00
C ILE A 74 -3.58 8.47 12.54
N GLN A 75 -3.16 8.47 13.80
CA GLN A 75 -2.52 9.64 14.37
C GLN A 75 -1.27 9.87 13.53
N SER A 76 -1.20 11.05 12.92
CA SER A 76 0.00 11.56 12.29
C SER A 76 1.12 11.47 13.31
N LEU A 77 1.94 10.42 13.23
CA LEU A 77 3.02 10.21 14.18
C LEU A 77 3.91 11.45 14.10
N ASP A 78 4.11 12.10 15.25
CA ASP A 78 4.80 13.37 15.35
C ASP A 78 6.15 13.29 14.63
N THR A 79 6.43 14.24 13.74
CA THR A 79 7.66 14.21 12.92
C THR A 79 8.89 14.69 13.69
N GLY A 80 8.72 15.04 14.97
CA GLY A 80 9.81 15.30 15.91
C GLY A 80 10.62 14.04 16.27
N ASN A 81 11.84 13.96 15.74
CA ASN A 81 12.85 12.92 16.02
C ASN A 81 12.56 11.52 15.46
N ILE A 82 12.37 11.40 14.14
CA ILE A 82 12.67 10.12 13.47
C ILE A 82 14.19 9.86 13.64
N PRO A 83 14.61 8.69 14.17
CA PRO A 83 16.04 8.37 14.31
C PRO A 83 16.79 8.52 12.99
N LYS A 84 18.07 8.87 13.04
CA LYS A 84 18.96 8.84 11.87
C LYS A 84 19.69 7.50 11.86
N LYS A 85 19.48 6.70 10.81
CA LYS A 85 20.23 5.45 10.63
C LYS A 85 21.69 5.78 10.40
N VAL A 86 22.61 5.08 11.05
CA VAL A 86 24.04 5.13 10.71
C VAL A 86 24.29 4.21 9.51
N ARG A 87 25.11 4.66 8.55
CA ARG A 87 25.35 3.92 7.32
C ARG A 87 26.12 2.63 7.59
N GLY A 88 25.56 1.50 7.16
CA GLY A 88 26.17 0.19 7.41
C GLY A 88 26.06 -0.28 8.87
N ASP A 89 25.28 0.41 9.71
CA ASP A 89 24.77 -0.15 10.96
C ASP A 89 23.75 -1.25 10.62
N LEU A 90 23.91 -2.44 11.20
CA LEU A 90 23.12 -3.63 10.88
C LEU A 90 22.62 -4.35 12.14
N ASP A 91 22.85 -3.76 13.31
CA ASP A 91 22.51 -4.34 14.61
C ASP A 91 21.18 -3.79 15.16
N LEU A 92 20.45 -3.01 14.35
CA LEU A 92 19.11 -2.53 14.67
C LEU A 92 18.09 -3.69 14.71
N THR A 93 17.32 -3.72 15.79
CA THR A 93 16.20 -4.66 15.96
C THR A 93 15.07 -4.39 14.96
N GLY A 94 14.20 -5.38 14.75
CA GLY A 94 13.07 -5.24 13.83
C GLY A 94 12.14 -4.06 14.14
N LEU A 95 11.98 -3.70 15.42
CA LEU A 95 11.17 -2.54 15.83
C LEU A 95 11.85 -1.21 15.51
N GLU A 96 13.18 -1.13 15.65
CA GLU A 96 13.97 0.06 15.28
C GLU A 96 14.03 0.27 13.76
N LEU A 97 13.80 -0.78 12.96
CA LEU A 97 13.65 -0.64 11.50
C LEU A 97 12.33 0.01 11.08
N MET A 98 11.27 -0.08 11.90
CA MET A 98 9.93 0.35 11.50
C MET A 98 9.82 1.87 11.20
N PRO A 99 10.39 2.79 12.00
CA PRO A 99 10.37 4.23 11.70
C PRO A 99 10.95 4.57 10.31
N PHE A 100 12.01 3.89 9.88
CA PHE A 100 12.62 4.09 8.56
C PHE A 100 11.71 3.61 7.42
N LEU A 101 11.04 2.47 7.59
CA LEU A 101 10.09 1.93 6.63
C LEU A 101 8.83 2.81 6.51
N PHE A 102 8.31 3.33 7.63
CA PHE A 102 7.20 4.28 7.62
C PHE A 102 7.59 5.61 6.98
N LYS A 103 8.74 6.19 7.35
CA LYS A 103 9.31 7.39 6.70
C LYS A 103 9.45 7.23 5.19
N ALA A 104 9.90 6.07 4.71
CA ALA A 104 9.97 5.77 3.28
C ALA A 104 8.58 5.67 2.62
N ALA A 105 7.58 5.11 3.33
CA ALA A 105 6.19 5.12 2.88
C ALA A 105 5.57 6.53 2.89
N ASP A 106 5.98 7.42 3.79
CA ASP A 106 5.56 8.83 3.79
C ASP A 106 6.22 9.64 2.66
N LYS A 107 7.51 9.40 2.36
CA LYS A 107 8.14 9.90 1.13
C LYS A 107 7.34 9.46 -0.11
N LEU A 108 6.86 8.22 -0.13
CA LEU A 108 6.01 7.72 -1.21
C LEU A 108 4.63 8.39 -1.24
N HIS A 109 4.01 8.62 -0.07
CA HIS A 109 2.71 9.30 0.05
C HIS A 109 2.76 10.76 -0.43
N ALA A 110 3.88 11.45 -0.24
CA ALA A 110 4.08 12.81 -0.72
C ALA A 110 4.12 12.93 -2.26
N ILE A 111 4.29 11.83 -2.99
CA ILE A 111 4.31 11.82 -4.45
C ILE A 111 2.87 11.77 -4.98
N LYS A 112 2.55 12.69 -5.90
CA LYS A 112 1.26 12.76 -6.57
C LYS A 112 0.87 11.41 -7.19
N ASP A 113 -0.40 11.06 -7.06
CA ASP A 113 -1.02 9.85 -7.61
C ASP A 113 -0.51 8.52 -6.99
N LYS A 114 0.24 8.59 -5.87
CA LYS A 114 0.77 7.42 -5.14
C LYS A 114 0.21 7.24 -3.72
N GLN A 115 -0.62 8.17 -3.23
CA GLN A 115 -1.18 8.17 -1.87
C GLN A 115 -1.84 6.83 -1.49
N ALA A 116 -2.76 6.34 -2.34
CA ALA A 116 -3.46 5.08 -2.09
C ALA A 116 -2.53 3.84 -2.01
N LYS A 117 -1.43 3.84 -2.78
CA LYS A 117 -0.40 2.79 -2.71
C LYS A 117 0.40 2.89 -1.41
N ALA A 118 0.77 4.10 -1.00
CA ALA A 118 1.48 4.34 0.26
C ALA A 118 0.66 3.90 1.48
N GLU A 119 -0.63 4.24 1.53
CA GLU A 119 -1.53 3.80 2.61
C GLU A 119 -1.72 2.26 2.63
N GLY A 120 -1.81 1.64 1.44
CA GLY A 120 -1.78 0.18 1.31
C GLY A 120 -0.46 -0.45 1.79
N ILE A 121 0.68 0.23 1.62
CA ILE A 121 1.98 -0.19 2.13
C ILE A 121 2.01 -0.09 3.66
N LYS A 122 1.68 1.07 4.24
CA LYS A 122 1.63 1.30 5.69
C LYS A 122 0.81 0.24 6.42
N LYS A 123 -0.38 -0.11 5.90
CA LYS A 123 -1.23 -1.17 6.49
C LYS A 123 -0.54 -2.53 6.59
N ARG A 124 0.32 -2.91 5.63
CA ARG A 124 1.11 -4.17 5.72
C ARG A 124 2.42 -4.00 6.48
N LEU A 125 2.95 -2.78 6.62
CA LEU A 125 4.06 -2.48 7.54
C LEU A 125 3.62 -2.63 9.01
N ILE A 126 2.37 -2.32 9.35
CA ILE A 126 1.81 -2.63 10.68
C ILE A 126 1.78 -4.15 10.92
N GLN A 127 1.46 -4.96 9.90
CA GLN A 127 1.54 -6.42 10.02
C GLN A 127 2.98 -6.90 10.29
N LEU A 128 3.98 -6.31 9.63
CA LEU A 128 5.40 -6.55 9.90
C LEU A 128 5.79 -6.17 11.34
N GLN A 129 5.34 -5.01 11.82
CA GLN A 129 5.59 -4.58 13.20
C GLN A 129 5.01 -5.56 14.23
N ASN A 130 3.79 -6.05 14.01
CA ASN A 130 3.18 -7.07 14.87
C ASN A 130 4.00 -8.37 14.85
N MET A 131 4.51 -8.79 13.70
CA MET A 131 5.39 -9.96 13.60
C MET A 131 6.72 -9.81 14.35
N PHE A 132 7.27 -8.58 14.45
CA PHE A 132 8.43 -8.32 15.30
C PHE A 132 8.07 -8.37 16.79
N ASN A 133 6.94 -7.78 17.21
CA ASN A 133 6.45 -7.89 18.59
C ASN A 133 6.21 -9.34 19.03
N GLU A 134 5.74 -10.19 18.10
CA GLU A 134 5.51 -11.62 18.32
C GLU A 134 6.77 -12.49 18.15
N ASN A 135 7.94 -11.88 17.87
CA ASN A 135 9.22 -12.56 17.60
C ASN A 135 9.14 -13.66 16.50
N LYS A 136 8.23 -13.48 15.52
CA LYS A 136 8.00 -14.46 14.43
C LYS A 136 8.99 -14.36 13.28
N ILE A 137 9.91 -13.39 13.31
CA ILE A 137 10.90 -13.17 12.25
C ILE A 137 12.30 -13.49 12.82
N PRO A 138 12.98 -14.54 12.31
CA PRO A 138 14.34 -14.88 12.73
C PRO A 138 15.36 -13.74 12.58
N GLU A 139 16.29 -13.64 13.53
CA GLU A 139 17.32 -12.59 13.59
C GLU A 139 18.12 -12.41 12.29
N HIS A 140 18.46 -13.50 11.60
CA HIS A 140 19.18 -13.42 10.33
C HIS A 140 18.37 -12.73 9.21
N LEU A 141 17.03 -12.80 9.26
CA LEU A 141 16.14 -12.08 8.36
C LEU A 141 16.02 -10.60 8.75
N ILE A 142 16.09 -10.26 10.04
CA ILE A 142 16.16 -8.87 10.52
C ILE A 142 17.46 -8.22 10.04
N ARG A 143 18.60 -8.92 10.14
CA ARG A 143 19.88 -8.46 9.58
C ARG A 143 19.87 -8.32 8.06
N ASN A 144 19.20 -9.21 7.33
CA ASN A 144 19.03 -9.06 5.88
C ASN A 144 18.13 -7.86 5.52
N LEU A 145 17.07 -7.62 6.29
CA LEU A 145 16.19 -6.45 6.12
C LEU A 145 16.92 -5.13 6.43
N ASN A 146 17.83 -5.11 7.41
CA ASN A 146 18.69 -3.96 7.72
C ASN A 146 19.41 -3.41 6.49
N TYR A 147 19.99 -4.26 5.63
CA TYR A 147 20.63 -3.83 4.36
C TYR A 147 19.65 -3.19 3.36
N VAL A 148 18.42 -3.69 3.30
CA VAL A 148 17.36 -3.12 2.46
C VAL A 148 16.97 -1.74 2.98
N VAL A 149 16.77 -1.61 4.30
CA VAL A 149 16.40 -0.35 4.95
C VAL A 149 17.53 0.69 4.84
N ASP A 150 18.79 0.30 5.02
CA ASP A 150 19.96 1.17 4.80
C ASP A 150 19.93 1.76 3.37
N SER A 151 19.75 0.89 2.38
CA SER A 151 19.73 1.31 0.97
C SER A 151 18.51 2.19 0.62
N ILE A 152 17.38 2.04 1.31
CA ILE A 152 16.20 2.91 1.17
C ILE A 152 16.43 4.28 1.83
N GLU A 153 16.98 4.32 3.04
CA GLU A 153 17.23 5.56 3.79
C GLU A 153 18.27 6.44 3.07
N TYR A 154 19.30 5.84 2.49
CA TYR A 154 20.30 6.50 1.63
C TYR A 154 19.89 6.62 0.15
N GLU A 155 18.62 6.38 -0.18
CA GLU A 155 18.01 6.55 -1.51
C GLU A 155 18.68 5.79 -2.67
N ASN A 156 19.46 4.75 -2.36
CA ASN A 156 20.05 3.85 -3.34
C ASN A 156 19.08 2.72 -3.71
N TYR A 157 17.98 3.07 -4.38
CA TYR A 157 16.90 2.14 -4.68
C TYR A 157 17.29 0.99 -5.65
N GLN A 158 18.41 1.11 -6.38
CA GLN A 158 18.98 0.00 -7.14
C GLN A 158 19.59 -1.05 -6.19
N GLN A 159 20.42 -0.62 -5.25
CA GLN A 159 21.01 -1.49 -4.24
C GLN A 159 19.93 -2.09 -3.31
N ALA A 160 18.92 -1.30 -2.94
CA ALA A 160 17.78 -1.79 -2.15
C ALA A 160 17.03 -2.94 -2.86
N TRP A 161 16.89 -2.88 -4.18
CA TRP A 161 16.27 -3.93 -4.98
C TRP A 161 17.11 -5.22 -4.99
N GLU A 162 18.43 -5.09 -5.10
CA GLU A 162 19.35 -6.23 -5.08
C GLU A 162 19.37 -6.93 -3.73
N HIS A 163 19.44 -6.17 -2.63
CA HIS A 163 19.30 -6.71 -1.27
C HIS A 163 17.92 -7.33 -1.05
N TYR A 164 16.84 -6.72 -1.53
CA TYR A 164 15.49 -7.29 -1.44
C TYR A 164 15.39 -8.65 -2.15
N ASN A 165 16.02 -8.80 -3.33
CA ASN A 165 15.98 -10.08 -4.05
C ASN A 165 16.73 -11.18 -3.29
N ARG A 166 17.92 -10.88 -2.74
CA ARG A 166 18.67 -11.82 -1.90
C ARG A 166 17.91 -12.16 -0.61
N PHE A 167 17.32 -11.15 0.03
CA PHE A 167 16.47 -11.31 1.21
C PHE A 167 15.27 -12.23 0.90
N SER A 168 14.53 -11.97 -0.17
CA SER A 168 13.38 -12.78 -0.59
C SER A 168 13.74 -14.23 -0.93
N GLN A 169 14.97 -14.49 -1.39
CA GLN A 169 15.48 -15.85 -1.63
C GLN A 169 15.90 -16.58 -0.34
N SER A 170 16.21 -15.83 0.74
CA SER A 170 16.54 -16.40 2.05
C SER A 170 15.30 -16.81 2.88
N ILE A 171 14.08 -16.53 2.40
CA ILE A 171 12.83 -16.86 3.09
C ILE A 171 12.26 -18.17 2.51
N PRO A 172 12.06 -19.22 3.33
CA PRO A 172 11.34 -20.43 2.94
C PRO A 172 9.96 -20.15 2.31
N GLU A 173 9.60 -20.93 1.30
CA GLU A 173 8.39 -20.68 0.48
C GLU A 173 7.10 -20.77 1.30
N GLU A 174 7.09 -21.61 2.33
CA GLU A 174 6.00 -21.80 3.29
C GLU A 174 5.72 -20.50 4.06
N MET A 175 6.78 -19.81 4.51
CA MET A 175 6.65 -18.54 5.21
C MET A 175 6.27 -17.41 4.25
N SER A 176 6.87 -17.37 3.06
CA SER A 176 6.66 -16.28 2.09
C SER A 176 5.19 -16.15 1.65
N LYS A 177 4.45 -17.28 1.54
CA LYS A 177 3.01 -17.31 1.22
C LYS A 177 2.12 -16.64 2.28
N SER A 178 2.56 -16.62 3.53
CA SER A 178 1.83 -15.97 4.64
C SER A 178 2.24 -14.50 4.85
N TRP A 179 3.40 -14.09 4.34
CA TRP A 179 4.01 -12.78 4.63
C TRP A 179 3.68 -11.74 3.56
N PHE A 180 2.40 -11.33 3.49
CA PHE A 180 1.92 -10.32 2.54
C PHE A 180 2.69 -8.99 2.58
N TRP A 181 3.34 -8.66 3.70
CA TRP A 181 4.18 -7.48 3.86
C TRP A 181 5.41 -7.47 2.92
N LEU A 182 5.93 -8.63 2.50
CA LEU A 182 7.03 -8.75 1.53
C LEU A 182 6.65 -8.07 0.20
N SER A 183 5.39 -8.24 -0.23
CA SER A 183 4.88 -7.60 -1.44
C SER A 183 4.82 -6.07 -1.32
N SER A 184 4.48 -5.54 -0.13
CA SER A 184 4.52 -4.10 0.15
C SER A 184 5.94 -3.55 0.12
N LEU A 185 6.93 -4.26 0.67
CA LEU A 185 8.33 -3.83 0.63
C LEU A 185 8.85 -3.79 -0.82
N LYS A 186 8.56 -4.82 -1.63
CA LYS A 186 8.86 -4.84 -3.07
C LYS A 186 8.22 -3.66 -3.81
N MET A 187 6.95 -3.37 -3.50
CA MET A 187 6.21 -2.26 -4.12
C MET A 187 6.78 -0.90 -3.71
N LEU A 188 7.12 -0.71 -2.43
CA LEU A 188 7.76 0.51 -1.92
C LEU A 188 9.06 0.82 -2.66
N ILE A 189 9.97 -0.16 -2.76
CA ILE A 189 11.24 0.01 -3.49
C ILE A 189 11.00 0.31 -4.97
N SER A 190 10.06 -0.40 -5.61
CA SER A 190 9.72 -0.19 -7.04
C SER A 190 9.20 1.22 -7.31
N GLU A 191 8.30 1.71 -6.46
CA GLU A 191 7.65 3.00 -6.64
C GLU A 191 8.58 4.19 -6.35
N LEU A 192 9.46 4.08 -5.35
CA LEU A 192 10.49 5.08 -5.06
C LEU A 192 11.56 5.12 -6.17
N LYS A 193 12.03 3.96 -6.63
CA LYS A 193 12.94 3.83 -7.78
C LYS A 193 12.36 4.43 -9.06
N GLY A 194 11.06 4.22 -9.30
CA GLY A 194 10.35 4.81 -10.43
C GLY A 194 10.24 6.34 -10.32
N ALA A 195 9.96 6.86 -9.12
CA ALA A 195 9.84 8.29 -8.88
C ALA A 195 11.16 9.05 -9.12
N GLN A 196 12.29 8.51 -8.65
CA GLN A 196 13.61 9.11 -8.83
C GLN A 196 13.96 9.35 -10.32
N ARG A 197 13.54 8.44 -11.20
CA ARG A 197 13.76 8.56 -12.66
C ARG A 197 12.94 9.69 -13.29
N ILE A 198 11.73 9.92 -12.81
CA ILE A 198 10.82 10.93 -13.37
C ILE A 198 11.31 12.35 -13.03
N GLY A 199 11.87 12.55 -11.84
CA GLY A 199 12.50 13.83 -11.46
C GLY A 199 13.78 14.19 -12.22
N SER A 200 14.33 13.27 -13.03
CA SER A 200 15.52 13.50 -13.84
C SER A 200 15.21 13.84 -15.32
N ALA A 201 13.94 13.83 -15.73
CA ALA A 201 13.52 14.33 -17.03
C ALA A 201 13.37 15.86 -16.96
N GLY A 202 14.22 16.58 -17.68
CA GLY A 202 14.55 17.98 -17.38
C GLY A 202 13.40 18.99 -17.50
N SER A 203 13.35 19.92 -16.55
CA SER A 203 12.60 21.17 -16.67
C SER A 203 13.27 22.10 -17.68
N HIS A 204 13.08 21.81 -18.98
CA HIS A 204 13.31 22.78 -20.04
C HIS A 204 12.24 23.87 -19.95
N PHE A 205 12.44 24.81 -19.02
CA PHE A 205 11.77 26.10 -19.08
C PHE A 205 12.11 26.75 -20.42
N ARG A 206 11.10 26.89 -21.28
CA ARG A 206 11.18 27.78 -22.42
C ARG A 206 11.12 29.21 -21.90
N SER A 207 12.25 29.91 -22.03
CA SER A 207 12.30 31.37 -22.07
C SER A 207 11.73 31.88 -23.41
#